data_AF-A0A8T0F4A2-F1
#
_entry.id   AF-A0A8T0F4A2-F1
#
_cell.length_a   1.000
_cell.length_b   1.000
_cell.length_c   1.000
_cell.angle_alpha   90.00
_cell.angle_beta   90.00
_cell.angle_gamma   90.00
#
_symmetry.space_group_name_H-M   'P 1'
#
loop_
_entity.id
_entity.type
_entity.pdbx_description
1 polymer ?
#
loop_
_entity_poly.entity_id
_entity_poly.type
_entity_poly.pdbx_seq_one_letter_code
_entity_poly.pdbx_strand_id
1 'polypeptide(L)'
;MKREQDGHQPPLQMNNIQQAREMVLANRRITIDEVASALNISHGSAHEIIHDELGFHKVCARWVPRQLTAEHKLIRVRVCQRLLSRFSNKGDAFLSRIVTGDETWVHHYEPGSKRQRMQWKHPGSPTKKKFKTGPSAGKVMCFGGCVFV
;
A
#
# COMPACT_ATOMS: atom_id res chain seq x y z
N MET A 1 13.52 32.45 53.87
CA MET A 1 14.52 31.71 53.07
C MET A 1 13.84 31.13 51.84
N LYS A 2 14.59 30.96 50.74
CA LYS A 2 14.36 30.03 49.61
C LYS A 2 13.81 28.66 50.12
N ARG A 3 13.03 27.83 49.41
CA ARG A 3 12.48 27.71 48.02
C ARG A 3 11.28 26.72 48.11
N GLU A 4 10.50 26.35 47.09
CA GLU A 4 10.49 26.54 45.62
C GLU A 4 9.01 26.75 45.17
N GLN A 5 8.63 26.37 43.95
CA GLN A 5 7.27 25.98 43.56
C GLN A 5 7.35 24.69 42.72
N ASP A 6 6.83 23.56 43.20
CA ASP A 6 6.64 22.37 42.35
C ASP A 6 5.32 22.46 41.59
N GLY A 7 5.29 23.39 40.64
CA GLY A 7 4.29 23.40 39.58
C GLY A 7 4.55 22.25 38.62
N HIS A 8 3.94 21.08 38.87
CA HIS A 8 4.02 19.93 37.97
C HIS A 8 3.36 20.26 36.63
N GLN A 9 4.13 20.80 35.69
CA GLN A 9 3.70 20.94 34.30
C GLN A 9 3.41 19.54 33.74
N PRO A 10 2.22 19.31 33.16
CA PRO A 10 2.00 18.07 32.42
C PRO A 10 3.00 17.99 31.26
N PRO A 11 3.59 16.81 30.99
CA PRO A 11 4.66 16.69 30.01
C PRO A 11 4.13 17.04 28.62
N LEU A 12 4.70 18.09 28.02
CA LEU A 12 4.27 18.69 26.74
C LEU A 12 4.20 17.68 25.58
N GLN A 13 4.93 16.56 25.68
CA GLN A 13 4.91 15.45 24.72
C GLN A 13 3.54 14.74 24.65
N MET A 14 2.83 14.55 25.76
CA MET A 14 1.58 13.77 25.82
C MET A 14 0.47 14.41 24.97
N ASN A 15 0.38 15.74 25.00
CA ASN A 15 -0.57 16.52 24.20
C ASN A 15 -0.25 16.40 22.70
N ASN A 16 1.03 16.56 22.34
CA ASN A 16 1.49 16.47 20.95
C ASN A 16 1.23 15.09 20.34
N ILE A 17 1.40 14.00 21.10
CA ILE A 17 1.11 12.63 20.64
C ILE A 17 -0.39 12.46 20.33
N GLN A 18 -1.27 12.90 21.23
CA GLN A 18 -2.73 12.78 21.04
C GLN A 18 -3.22 13.69 19.90
N GLN A 19 -2.72 14.92 19.79
CA GLN A 19 -3.07 15.83 18.71
C GLN A 19 -2.55 15.33 17.34
N ALA A 20 -1.33 14.80 17.26
CA ALA A 20 -0.81 14.13 16.06
C ALA A 20 -1.69 12.94 15.65
N ARG A 21 -2.16 12.13 16.62
CA ARG A 21 -3.07 11.02 16.38
C ARG A 21 -4.37 11.52 15.76
N GLU A 22 -5.02 12.52 16.34
CA GLU A 22 -6.28 13.08 15.83
C GLU A 22 -6.13 13.66 14.41
N MET A 23 -5.04 14.38 14.13
CA MET A 23 -4.71 14.88 12.79
C MET A 23 -4.57 13.74 11.76
N VAL A 24 -3.87 12.66 12.12
CA VAL A 24 -3.70 11.46 11.25
C VAL A 24 -5.01 10.68 11.10
N LEU A 25 -5.86 10.62 12.13
CA LEU A 25 -7.19 10.00 12.06
C LEU A 25 -8.12 10.79 11.11
N ALA A 26 -8.15 12.12 11.23
CA ALA A 26 -8.97 13.02 10.43
C ALA A 26 -8.52 13.07 8.96
N ASN A 27 -7.21 13.24 8.70
CA ASN A 27 -6.64 13.21 7.36
C ASN A 27 -5.54 12.15 7.23
N ARG A 28 -5.94 10.94 6.79
CA ARG A 28 -5.03 9.82 6.54
C ARG A 28 -3.90 10.09 5.53
N ARG A 29 -3.93 11.18 4.76
CA ARG A 29 -2.89 11.53 3.77
C ARG A 29 -1.88 12.56 4.26
N ILE A 30 -2.11 13.16 5.43
CA ILE A 30 -1.32 14.28 5.96
C ILE A 30 0.19 14.04 5.87
N THR A 31 0.92 15.07 5.48
CA THR A 31 2.39 15.10 5.41
C THR A 31 2.98 15.26 6.80
N ILE A 32 4.27 14.94 6.93
CA ILE A 32 4.99 15.16 8.19
C ILE A 32 5.17 16.66 8.39
N ASP A 33 5.39 17.42 7.31
CA ASP A 33 5.49 18.88 7.31
C ASP A 33 4.23 19.58 7.84
N GLU A 34 3.03 19.12 7.44
CA GLU A 34 1.75 19.64 7.96
C GLU A 34 1.59 19.37 9.47
N VAL A 35 2.03 18.20 9.95
CA VAL A 35 1.98 17.86 11.40
C VAL A 35 3.03 18.65 12.18
N ALA A 36 4.26 18.75 11.67
CA ALA A 36 5.34 19.52 12.26
C ALA A 36 4.98 21.00 12.40
N SER A 37 4.39 21.58 11.34
CA SER A 37 3.93 22.97 11.33
C SER A 37 2.79 23.23 12.31
N ALA A 38 1.80 22.33 12.39
CA ALA A 38 0.64 22.50 13.28
C ALA A 38 0.97 22.32 14.77
N LEU A 39 1.95 21.47 15.09
CA LEU A 39 2.43 21.23 16.47
C LEU A 39 3.62 22.12 16.84
N ASN A 40 4.14 22.92 15.90
CA ASN A 40 5.35 23.73 16.05
C ASN A 40 6.57 22.92 16.55
N ILE A 41 6.78 21.73 15.97
CA ILE A 41 7.89 20.80 16.28
C ILE A 41 8.77 20.56 15.05
N SER A 42 9.94 19.94 15.24
CA SER A 42 10.78 19.54 14.12
C SER A 42 10.14 18.44 13.27
N HIS A 43 10.46 18.39 11.97
CA HIS A 43 10.04 17.29 11.09
C HIS A 43 10.50 15.92 11.62
N GLY A 44 11.68 15.83 12.24
CA GLY A 44 12.18 14.60 12.86
C GLY A 44 11.28 14.13 14.01
N SER A 45 10.96 15.02 14.94
CA SER A 45 10.05 14.75 16.06
C SER A 45 8.63 14.39 15.60
N ALA A 46 8.13 15.05 14.55
CA ALA A 46 6.85 14.69 13.94
C ALA A 46 6.89 13.31 13.27
N HIS A 47 8.02 12.91 12.69
CA HIS A 47 8.19 11.56 12.15
C HIS A 47 8.18 10.50 13.25
N GLU A 48 9.00 10.69 14.28
CA GLU A 48 9.13 9.80 15.45
C GLU A 48 7.79 9.59 16.17
N ILE A 49 7.04 10.67 16.43
CA ILE A 49 5.70 10.59 17.04
C ILE A 49 4.73 9.77 16.15
N ILE A 50 4.73 9.97 14.83
CA ILE A 50 3.80 9.25 13.95
C ILE A 50 4.21 7.78 13.76
N HIS A 51 5.51 7.53 13.59
CA HIS A 51 6.04 6.24 13.20
C HIS A 51 6.26 5.31 14.39
N ASP A 52 6.93 5.80 15.43
CA ASP A 52 7.44 4.98 16.53
C ASP A 52 6.47 5.00 17.73
N GLU A 53 6.05 6.18 18.19
CA GLU A 53 5.08 6.31 19.29
C GLU A 53 3.66 5.86 18.91
N LEU A 54 3.17 6.31 17.74
CA LEU A 54 1.81 5.99 17.26
C LEU A 54 1.75 4.74 16.37
N GLY A 55 2.88 4.17 15.93
CA GLY A 55 2.89 2.96 15.12
C GLY A 55 2.17 3.10 13.77
N PHE A 56 2.19 4.29 13.14
CA PHE A 56 1.65 4.50 11.79
C PHE A 56 2.74 4.44 10.73
N HIS A 57 2.51 3.66 9.67
CA HIS A 57 3.38 3.64 8.48
C HIS A 57 2.67 4.27 7.28
N LYS A 58 3.38 5.09 6.51
CA LYS A 58 2.84 5.73 5.30
C LYS A 58 2.96 4.78 4.12
N VAL A 59 1.85 4.18 3.71
CA VAL A 59 1.81 3.12 2.68
C VAL A 59 0.77 3.38 1.61
N CYS A 60 1.11 3.12 0.34
CA CYS A 60 0.18 3.26 -0.79
C CYS A 60 -0.98 2.23 -0.73
N ALA A 61 -2.03 2.48 -1.51
CA ALA A 61 -3.03 1.45 -1.84
C ALA A 61 -2.39 0.39 -2.76
N ARG A 62 -2.71 -0.90 -2.56
CA ARG A 62 -2.30 -1.94 -3.52
C ARG A 62 -3.22 -1.88 -4.73
N TRP A 63 -2.64 -1.69 -5.91
CA TRP A 63 -3.33 -1.84 -7.19
C TRP A 63 -3.67 -3.32 -7.42
N VAL A 64 -4.91 -3.59 -7.81
CA VAL A 64 -5.39 -4.94 -8.15
C VAL A 64 -6.09 -4.84 -9.51
N PRO A 65 -5.81 -5.72 -10.50
CA PRO A 65 -6.35 -5.58 -11.85
C PRO A 65 -7.88 -5.47 -11.91
N ARG A 66 -8.60 -6.27 -11.13
CA ARG A 66 -10.08 -6.32 -11.11
C ARG A 66 -10.62 -6.74 -9.74
N GLN A 67 -11.84 -6.33 -9.42
CA GLN A 67 -12.59 -6.88 -8.28
C GLN A 67 -13.13 -8.26 -8.67
N LEU A 68 -12.74 -9.31 -7.94
CA LEU A 68 -13.23 -10.67 -8.16
C LEU A 68 -14.48 -10.93 -7.31
N THR A 69 -15.53 -11.47 -7.94
CA THR A 69 -16.73 -12.01 -7.28
C THR A 69 -16.37 -13.24 -6.43
N ALA A 70 -17.30 -13.72 -5.60
CA ALA A 70 -17.11 -14.98 -4.87
C ALA A 70 -16.91 -16.17 -5.84
N GLU A 71 -17.75 -16.25 -6.87
CA GLU A 71 -17.66 -17.25 -7.93
C GLU A 71 -16.32 -17.23 -8.66
N HIS A 72 -15.83 -16.06 -9.10
CA HIS A 72 -14.50 -15.95 -9.74
C HIS A 72 -13.37 -16.49 -8.85
N LYS A 73 -13.47 -16.36 -7.52
CA LYS A 73 -12.49 -16.94 -6.59
C LYS A 73 -12.61 -18.46 -6.53
N LEU A 74 -13.82 -19.00 -6.42
CA LEU A 74 -14.08 -20.45 -6.39
C LEU A 74 -13.58 -21.14 -7.68
N ILE A 75 -13.88 -20.57 -8.85
CA ILE A 75 -13.40 -21.07 -10.14
C ILE A 75 -11.86 -21.06 -10.18
N ARG A 76 -11.22 -19.96 -9.76
CA ARG A 76 -9.75 -19.86 -9.72
C ARG A 76 -9.13 -20.89 -8.78
N VAL A 77 -9.67 -21.09 -7.58
CA VAL A 77 -9.17 -22.11 -6.63
C VAL A 77 -9.29 -23.51 -7.24
N ARG A 78 -10.45 -23.87 -7.81
CA ARG A 78 -10.68 -25.16 -8.46
C ARG A 78 -9.71 -25.42 -9.62
N VAL A 79 -9.46 -24.40 -10.46
CA VAL A 79 -8.51 -24.50 -11.57
C VAL A 79 -7.08 -24.65 -11.06
N CYS A 80 -6.66 -23.85 -10.08
CA CYS A 80 -5.32 -23.95 -9.48
C CYS A 80 -5.09 -25.32 -8.84
N GLN A 81 -6.06 -25.87 -8.10
CA GLN A 81 -5.99 -27.22 -7.53
C GLN A 81 -5.77 -28.27 -8.64
N ARG A 82 -6.56 -28.23 -9.72
CA ARG A 82 -6.43 -29.16 -10.85
C ARG A 82 -5.08 -29.04 -11.57
N LEU A 83 -4.54 -27.83 -11.72
CA LEU A 83 -3.21 -27.60 -12.29
C LEU A 83 -2.10 -28.11 -11.36
N LEU A 84 -2.23 -27.87 -10.05
CA LEU A 84 -1.30 -28.36 -9.05
C LEU A 84 -1.23 -29.90 -9.04
N SER A 85 -2.37 -30.60 -9.02
CA SER A 85 -2.39 -32.07 -9.10
C SER A 85 -1.77 -32.61 -10.40
N ARG A 86 -1.93 -31.91 -11.53
CA ARG A 86 -1.26 -32.27 -12.79
C ARG A 86 0.25 -32.09 -12.71
N PHE A 87 0.72 -31.02 -12.05
CA PHE A 87 2.13 -30.81 -11.81
C PHE A 87 2.71 -31.85 -10.83
N SER A 88 2.04 -32.15 -9.70
CA SER A 88 2.46 -33.20 -8.77
C SER A 88 2.64 -34.57 -9.43
N ASN A 89 1.81 -34.90 -10.43
CA ASN A 89 1.86 -36.19 -11.12
C ASN A 89 2.86 -36.25 -12.30
N LYS A 90 3.35 -35.10 -12.80
CA LYS A 90 4.14 -35.03 -14.05
C LYS A 90 5.40 -34.18 -13.99
N GLY A 91 5.62 -33.45 -12.89
CA GLY A 91 6.73 -32.51 -12.72
C GLY A 91 6.87 -31.53 -13.90
N ASP A 92 8.13 -31.24 -14.24
CA ASP A 92 8.48 -30.28 -15.28
C ASP A 92 8.13 -30.76 -16.70
N ALA A 93 7.89 -32.06 -16.89
CA ALA A 93 7.36 -32.60 -18.14
C ALA A 93 5.91 -32.15 -18.44
N PHE A 94 5.20 -31.58 -17.45
CA PHE A 94 3.96 -30.84 -17.67
C PHE A 94 4.22 -29.38 -18.06
N LEU A 95 5.17 -28.70 -17.42
CA LEU A 95 5.46 -27.28 -17.65
C LEU A 95 6.08 -27.04 -19.04
N SER A 96 7.02 -27.88 -19.46
CA SER A 96 7.68 -27.85 -20.79
C SER A 96 6.73 -28.02 -21.99
N ARG A 97 5.46 -28.35 -21.76
CA ARG A 97 4.42 -28.48 -22.79
C ARG A 97 3.44 -27.31 -22.80
N ILE A 98 3.64 -26.31 -21.93
CA ILE A 98 2.79 -25.13 -21.85
C ILE A 98 3.38 -24.02 -22.71
N VAL A 99 2.74 -23.77 -23.85
CA VAL A 99 2.93 -22.52 -24.61
C VAL A 99 2.03 -21.46 -23.98
N THR A 100 2.60 -20.30 -23.67
CA THR A 100 1.86 -19.14 -23.16
C THR A 100 1.92 -17.98 -24.15
N GLY A 101 0.87 -17.20 -24.22
CA GLY A 101 0.84 -15.94 -24.94
C GLY A 101 -0.05 -14.93 -24.21
N ASP A 102 0.31 -13.66 -24.26
CA ASP A 102 -0.50 -12.56 -23.71
C ASP A 102 -0.33 -11.29 -24.56
N GLU A 103 -1.33 -10.41 -24.49
CA GLU A 103 -1.38 -9.12 -25.17
C GLU A 103 -1.13 -8.00 -24.16
N THR A 104 -0.05 -7.24 -24.34
CA THR A 104 0.28 -6.11 -23.47
C THR A 104 0.19 -4.79 -24.21
N TRP A 105 -0.44 -3.80 -23.58
CA TRP A 105 -0.46 -2.42 -24.05
C TRP A 105 0.75 -1.66 -23.53
N VAL A 106 1.57 -1.15 -24.46
CA VAL A 106 2.68 -0.23 -24.16
C VAL A 106 2.15 1.20 -24.29
N HIS A 107 2.32 2.00 -23.23
CA HIS A 107 1.86 3.39 -23.18
C HIS A 107 3.03 4.35 -23.34
N HIS A 108 2.84 5.44 -24.08
CA HIS A 108 3.88 6.47 -24.29
C HIS A 108 4.14 7.35 -23.05
N TYR A 109 3.25 7.31 -22.06
CA TYR A 109 3.29 8.17 -20.88
C TYR A 109 2.86 7.40 -19.63
N GLU A 110 3.61 7.55 -18.54
CA GLU A 110 3.27 6.96 -17.24
C GLU A 110 2.44 7.94 -16.38
N PRO A 111 1.17 7.64 -16.05
CA PRO A 111 0.31 8.55 -15.31
C PRO A 111 0.76 8.76 -13.85
N GLY A 112 0.54 9.98 -13.35
CA GLY A 112 1.18 10.58 -12.17
C GLY A 112 1.21 9.81 -10.85
N SER A 113 2.20 10.19 -10.02
CA SER A 113 2.89 9.30 -9.10
C SER A 113 2.07 8.67 -7.95
N LYS A 114 2.45 7.43 -7.64
CA LYS A 114 2.08 6.62 -6.47
C LYS A 114 2.21 7.36 -5.12
N ARG A 115 3.09 8.36 -5.03
CA ARG A 115 3.42 9.18 -3.84
C ARG A 115 2.23 9.98 -3.32
N GLN A 116 1.44 10.63 -4.19
CA GLN A 116 0.25 11.40 -3.80
C GLN A 116 -0.89 10.55 -3.20
N ARG A 117 -0.80 9.22 -3.29
CA ARG A 117 -1.87 8.28 -2.88
C ARG A 117 -1.54 7.51 -1.60
N MET A 118 -0.40 7.80 -0.96
CA MET A 118 0.01 7.15 0.29
C MET A 118 -0.85 7.60 1.46
N GLN A 119 -1.13 6.68 2.39
CA GLN A 119 -1.93 6.92 3.58
C GLN A 119 -1.26 6.28 4.80
N TRP A 120 -1.35 6.93 5.95
CA TRP A 120 -0.91 6.42 7.25
C TRP A 120 -1.84 5.31 7.77
N LYS A 121 -1.27 4.18 8.20
CA LYS A 121 -2.00 2.97 8.68
C LYS A 121 -1.14 2.21 9.68
N HIS A 122 -1.75 1.52 10.64
CA HIS A 122 -1.04 0.53 11.46
C HIS A 122 -0.73 -0.75 10.66
N PRO A 123 0.29 -1.55 11.04
CA PRO A 123 0.69 -2.76 10.33
C PRO A 123 -0.45 -3.75 10.03
N GLY A 124 -1.32 -4.02 11.00
CA GLY A 124 -2.45 -4.94 10.86
C GLY A 124 -3.67 -4.39 10.09
N SER A 125 -3.66 -3.12 9.68
CA SER A 125 -4.82 -2.50 9.04
C SER A 125 -4.99 -2.93 7.57
N PRO A 126 -6.18 -3.39 7.14
CA PRO A 126 -6.38 -3.83 5.77
C PRO A 126 -6.18 -2.70 4.75
N THR A 127 -5.22 -2.88 3.83
CA THR A 127 -5.00 -1.90 2.75
C THR A 127 -6.21 -1.80 1.84
N LYS A 128 -6.79 -0.60 1.71
CA LYS A 128 -7.77 -0.29 0.66
C LYS A 128 -7.19 -0.69 -0.71
N LYS A 129 -7.89 -1.56 -1.43
CA LYS A 129 -7.56 -1.96 -2.80
C LYS A 129 -8.05 -0.88 -3.76
N LYS A 130 -7.29 -0.60 -4.80
CA LYS A 130 -7.74 0.23 -5.93
C LYS A 130 -7.69 -0.58 -7.21
N PHE A 131 -8.78 -0.53 -7.95
CA PHE A 131 -8.91 -1.16 -9.27
C PHE A 131 -8.46 -0.17 -10.34
N LYS A 132 -7.93 -0.67 -11.46
CA LYS A 132 -7.60 0.19 -12.60
C LYS A 132 -8.89 0.67 -13.28
N THR A 133 -8.95 1.96 -13.61
CA THR A 133 -10.00 2.59 -14.41
C THR A 133 -9.32 3.46 -15.47
N GLY A 134 -9.69 3.29 -16.75
CA GLY A 134 -9.34 4.16 -17.88
C GLY A 134 -7.83 4.33 -18.19
N PRO A 135 -7.30 3.73 -19.28
CA PRO A 135 -5.96 4.09 -19.77
C PRO A 135 -5.93 5.51 -20.37
N SER A 136 -4.75 6.12 -20.41
CA SER A 136 -4.46 7.39 -21.11
C SER A 136 -4.43 7.22 -22.63
N ALA A 137 -4.60 8.33 -23.35
CA ALA A 137 -4.45 8.40 -24.80
C ALA A 137 -2.99 8.14 -25.23
N GLY A 138 -2.81 7.41 -26.33
CA GLY A 138 -1.50 6.98 -26.84
C GLY A 138 -1.05 5.62 -26.29
N LYS A 139 -1.28 4.55 -27.05
CA LYS A 139 -0.85 3.18 -26.72
C LYS A 139 -0.60 2.33 -27.97
N VAL A 140 0.37 1.42 -27.89
CA VAL A 140 0.69 0.39 -28.89
C VAL A 140 0.35 -0.98 -28.30
N MET A 141 -0.09 -1.94 -29.12
CA MET A 141 -0.31 -3.33 -28.71
C MET A 141 0.92 -4.17 -29.05
N CYS A 142 1.39 -4.95 -28.10
CA CYS A 142 2.47 -5.92 -28.28
C CYS A 142 1.97 -7.33 -27.95
N PHE A 143 2.29 -8.28 -28.81
CA PHE A 143 2.01 -9.70 -28.63
C PHE A 143 3.28 -10.40 -28.15
N GLY A 144 3.22 -11.04 -26.98
CA GLY A 144 4.33 -11.85 -26.46
C GLY A 144 3.93 -13.31 -26.42
N GLY A 145 4.60 -14.16 -27.20
CA GLY A 145 4.53 -15.61 -27.07
C GLY A 145 5.80 -16.14 -26.41
N CYS A 146 5.65 -17.07 -25.45
CA CYS A 146 6.79 -17.72 -24.80
C CYS A 146 6.53 -19.23 -24.65
N VAL A 147 7.56 -20.00 -24.99
CA VAL A 147 7.61 -21.46 -24.79
C VAL A 147 8.59 -21.71 -23.65
N PHE A 148 8.15 -22.41 -22.61
CA PHE A 148 9.05 -22.92 -21.58
C PHE A 148 9.80 -24.13 -22.16
N VAL A 149 11.00 -23.90 -22.67
CA VAL A 149 12.01 -24.93 -22.99
C VAL A 149 12.88 -25.22 -21.76
#